data_AF-A0A2S4ZHX8-F1
#
_entry.id   AF-A0A2S4ZHX8-F1
#
_cell.length_a   1.000
_cell.length_b   1.000
_cell.length_c   1.000
_cell.angle_alpha   90.00
_cell.angle_beta   90.00
_cell.angle_gamma   90.00
#
_symmetry.space_group_name_H-M   'P 1'
#
loop_
_entity.id
_entity.type
_entity.pdbx_description
1 polymer ?
#
loop_
_entity_poly.entity_id
_entity_poly.type
_entity_poly.pdbx_seq_one_letter_code
_entity_poly.pdbx_strand_id
1 'polypeptide(L)'
;MADALETEALWEDFHRVVNMTSAELAAWLKVRDADEETEPLPEEAGTPTGRHVLAILQKRRTDLTDDDVRVMHKVVETVGDLVDMENEPEPENTPEDTRRRHRLMTLGHDPLKP
;
A
#
# COMPACT_ATOMS: atom_id res chain seq x y z
N MET A 1 -1.31 -22.87 -16.06
CA MET A 1 -0.79 -23.47 -14.80
C MET A 1 0.31 -22.61 -14.21
N ALA A 2 1.33 -22.19 -14.99
CA ALA A 2 2.35 -21.23 -14.52
C ALA A 2 1.72 -19.95 -13.94
N ASP A 3 0.83 -19.31 -14.70
CA ASP A 3 0.14 -18.07 -14.33
C ASP A 3 -0.62 -18.11 -12.97
N ALA A 4 -1.22 -19.27 -12.64
CA ALA A 4 -1.93 -19.46 -11.38
C ALA A 4 -0.98 -19.61 -10.18
N LEU A 5 0.19 -20.23 -10.38
CA LEU A 5 1.22 -20.35 -9.34
C LEU A 5 1.94 -19.00 -9.14
N GLU A 6 2.15 -18.24 -10.21
CA GLU A 6 2.72 -16.89 -10.17
C GLU A 6 1.78 -15.93 -9.43
N THR A 7 0.48 -15.97 -9.71
CA THR A 7 -0.53 -15.18 -9.00
C THR A 7 -0.62 -15.57 -7.52
N GLU A 8 -0.46 -16.85 -7.18
CA GLU A 8 -0.42 -17.30 -5.79
C GLU A 8 0.81 -16.76 -5.05
N ALA A 9 1.99 -16.84 -5.64
CA ALA A 9 3.20 -16.26 -5.05
C ALA A 9 3.08 -14.74 -4.87
N LEU A 10 2.55 -14.04 -5.87
CA LEU A 10 2.31 -12.59 -5.81
C LEU A 10 1.30 -12.23 -4.71
N TRP A 11 0.27 -13.04 -4.50
CA TRP A 11 -0.70 -12.84 -3.42
C TRP A 11 -0.04 -12.90 -2.05
N GLU A 12 0.82 -13.89 -1.82
CA GLU A 12 1.56 -14.00 -0.57
C GLU A 12 2.56 -12.84 -0.39
N ASP A 13 3.30 -12.47 -1.44
CA ASP A 13 4.23 -11.35 -1.41
C ASP A 13 3.51 -10.02 -1.14
N PHE A 14 2.36 -9.79 -1.77
CA PHE A 14 1.52 -8.62 -1.53
C PHE A 14 1.06 -8.54 -0.08
N HIS A 15 0.53 -9.65 0.47
CA HIS A 15 0.09 -9.67 1.87
C HIS A 15 1.24 -9.64 2.89
N ARG A 16 2.46 -9.98 2.47
CA ARG A 16 3.67 -9.79 3.28
C ARG A 16 4.06 -8.31 3.35
N VAL A 17 4.04 -7.59 2.22
CA VAL A 17 4.42 -6.17 2.21
C VAL A 17 3.30 -5.27 2.74
N VAL A 18 2.03 -5.57 2.48
CA VAL A 18 0.89 -4.80 2.97
C VAL A 18 0.53 -5.29 4.37
N ASN A 19 1.21 -4.73 5.38
CA ASN A 19 1.07 -5.12 6.78
C ASN A 19 -0.05 -4.36 7.54
N MET A 20 -0.72 -3.40 6.89
CA MET A 20 -1.91 -2.73 7.41
C MET A 20 -3.18 -3.50 7.03
N THR A 21 -4.10 -3.60 7.98
CA THR A 21 -5.45 -4.12 7.69
C THR A 21 -6.23 -3.16 6.80
N SER A 22 -7.27 -3.66 6.12
CA SER A 22 -8.16 -2.82 5.32
C SER A 22 -8.80 -1.69 6.15
N ALA A 23 -9.11 -1.94 7.43
CA ALA A 23 -9.65 -0.93 8.33
C ALA A 23 -8.64 0.19 8.64
N GLU A 24 -7.38 -0.17 8.88
CA GLU A 24 -6.31 0.79 9.16
C GLU A 24 -5.95 1.61 7.93
N LEU A 25 -5.85 0.98 6.77
CA LEU A 25 -5.61 1.68 5.51
C LEU A 25 -6.77 2.65 5.20
N ALA A 26 -8.02 2.21 5.37
CA ALA A 26 -9.18 3.08 5.17
C ALA A 26 -9.18 4.28 6.13
N ALA A 27 -8.78 4.09 7.39
CA ALA A 27 -8.64 5.19 8.35
C ALA A 27 -7.51 6.15 7.93
N TRP A 28 -6.37 5.61 7.52
CA TRP A 28 -5.22 6.40 7.05
C TRP A 28 -5.54 7.27 5.84
N LEU A 29 -6.17 6.70 4.81
CA LEU A 29 -6.53 7.43 3.59
C LEU A 29 -7.50 8.60 3.87
N LYS A 30 -8.41 8.44 4.82
CA LYS A 30 -9.32 9.52 5.25
C LYS A 30 -8.59 10.67 5.94
N VAL A 31 -7.64 10.36 6.82
CA VAL A 31 -6.87 11.38 7.55
C VAL A 31 -5.95 12.15 6.60
N ARG A 32 -5.32 11.46 5.65
CA ARG A 32 -4.39 12.07 4.71
C ARG A 32 -5.05 13.10 3.80
N ASP A 33 -6.26 12.79 3.32
CA ASP A 33 -7.01 13.68 2.44
C ASP A 33 -7.62 14.89 3.18
N ALA A 34 -7.78 14.82 4.50
CA ALA A 34 -8.23 15.95 5.30
C ALA A 34 -7.17 17.09 5.37
N ASP A 35 -5.92 16.81 5.00
CA ASP A 35 -4.83 17.81 4.94
C ASP A 35 -4.78 18.55 3.58
N GLU A 36 -5.40 18.02 2.52
CA GLU A 36 -5.37 18.57 1.15
C GLU A 36 -6.55 19.54 0.85
N GLU A 37 -6.67 20.68 1.58
CA GLU A 37 -7.53 21.89 1.36
C GLU A 37 -9.02 21.72 0.93
N THR A 38 -9.50 20.51 0.71
CA THR A 38 -10.82 20.13 0.23
C THR A 38 -11.09 18.73 0.76
N GLU A 39 -12.03 18.57 1.69
CA GLU A 39 -12.47 17.23 2.10
C GLU A 39 -13.12 16.52 0.90
N PRO A 40 -12.51 15.47 0.31
CA PRO A 40 -13.19 14.69 -0.70
C PRO A 40 -14.32 13.89 -0.06
N LEU A 41 -15.27 13.44 -0.88
CA LEU A 41 -16.31 12.53 -0.40
C LEU A 41 -15.65 11.30 0.26
N PRO A 42 -16.20 10.74 1.35
CA PRO A 42 -15.60 9.61 2.05
C PRO A 42 -15.33 8.37 1.18
N GLU A 43 -16.05 8.26 0.06
CA GLU A 43 -15.95 7.23 -0.99
C GLU A 43 -14.80 7.47 -1.99
N GLU A 44 -14.27 8.69 -2.04
CA GLU A 44 -13.17 9.09 -2.93
C GLU A 44 -11.86 9.36 -2.21
N ALA A 45 -11.83 9.18 -0.88
CA ALA A 45 -10.66 9.44 -0.06
C ALA A 45 -9.48 8.50 -0.40
N GLY A 46 -8.30 9.09 -0.59
CA GLY A 46 -7.05 8.45 -0.91
C GLY A 46 -6.67 8.54 -2.38
N THR A 47 -5.35 8.44 -2.64
CA THR A 47 -4.83 8.29 -4.00
C THR A 47 -5.50 7.12 -4.72
N PRO A 48 -5.61 7.14 -6.06
CA PRO A 48 -6.18 6.03 -6.83
C PRO A 48 -5.54 4.68 -6.47
N THR A 49 -4.23 4.65 -6.25
CA THR A 49 -3.50 3.44 -5.84
C THR A 49 -3.86 2.99 -4.43
N GLY A 50 -3.96 3.90 -3.45
CA GLY A 50 -4.35 3.53 -2.08
C GLY A 50 -5.77 2.95 -2.00
N ARG A 51 -6.71 3.53 -2.75
CA ARG A 51 -8.08 2.99 -2.88
C ARG A 51 -8.11 1.62 -3.53
N HIS A 52 -7.25 1.39 -4.52
CA HIS A 52 -7.14 0.08 -5.18
C HIS A 52 -6.54 -0.97 -4.24
N VAL A 53 -5.47 -0.65 -3.51
CA VAL A 53 -4.92 -1.54 -2.47
C VAL A 53 -6.00 -1.91 -1.45
N LEU A 54 -6.78 -0.94 -0.98
CA LEU A 54 -7.90 -1.18 -0.08
C LEU A 54 -8.93 -2.14 -0.68
N ALA A 55 -9.28 -1.96 -1.97
CA ALA A 55 -10.20 -2.85 -2.66
C ALA A 55 -9.64 -4.28 -2.79
N ILE A 56 -8.34 -4.44 -3.05
CA ILE A 56 -7.68 -5.75 -3.12
C ILE A 56 -7.72 -6.45 -1.75
N LEU A 57 -7.44 -5.75 -0.66
CA LEU A 57 -7.52 -6.29 0.71
C LEU A 57 -8.92 -6.78 1.11
N GLN A 58 -9.97 -6.35 0.40
CA GLN A 58 -11.36 -6.76 0.63
C GLN A 58 -11.82 -7.90 -0.31
N LYS A 59 -10.99 -8.29 -1.28
CA LYS A 59 -11.29 -9.36 -2.23
C LYS A 59 -10.79 -10.71 -1.73
N ARG A 60 -11.37 -11.78 -2.26
CA ARG A 60 -10.77 -13.12 -2.20
C ARG A 60 -9.79 -13.27 -3.36
N ARG A 61 -8.73 -14.06 -3.17
CA ARG A 61 -7.73 -14.35 -4.23
C ARG A 61 -8.35 -14.84 -5.54
N THR A 62 -9.43 -15.61 -5.48
CA THR A 62 -10.14 -16.13 -6.67
C THR A 62 -10.91 -15.07 -7.44
N ASP A 63 -11.16 -13.91 -6.83
CA ASP A 63 -11.95 -12.81 -7.37
C ASP A 63 -11.05 -11.69 -7.91
N LEU A 64 -9.73 -11.93 -7.99
CA LEU A 64 -8.77 -10.99 -8.55
C LEU A 64 -8.95 -10.84 -10.06
N THR A 65 -8.81 -9.60 -10.51
CA THR A 65 -8.78 -9.23 -11.92
C THR A 65 -7.35 -9.01 -12.39
N ASP A 66 -7.12 -9.01 -13.71
CA ASP A 66 -5.79 -8.70 -14.28
C ASP A 66 -5.27 -7.33 -13.83
N ASP A 67 -6.16 -6.38 -13.58
CA ASP A 67 -5.81 -5.05 -13.09
C ASP A 67 -5.36 -5.07 -11.63
N ASP A 68 -6.01 -5.89 -10.79
CA ASP A 68 -5.57 -6.13 -9.41
C ASP A 68 -4.16 -6.73 -9.37
N VAL A 69 -3.89 -7.73 -10.22
CA VAL A 69 -2.57 -8.38 -10.32
C VAL A 69 -1.49 -7.37 -10.69
N ARG A 70 -1.75 -6.47 -11.66
CA ARG A 70 -0.80 -5.40 -12.04
C ARG A 70 -0.53 -4.44 -10.88
N VAL A 71 -1.56 -4.08 -10.12
CA VAL A 71 -1.39 -3.20 -8.96
C VAL A 71 -0.64 -3.90 -7.84
N MET A 72 -0.88 -5.19 -7.59
CA MET A 72 -0.13 -5.97 -6.62
C MET A 72 1.38 -5.98 -6.94
N HIS A 73 1.75 -6.25 -8.20
CA HIS A 73 3.15 -6.17 -8.65
C HIS A 73 3.76 -4.80 -8.33
N LYS A 74 3.09 -3.74 -8.78
CA LYS A 74 3.57 -2.37 -8.57
C LYS A 74 3.74 -2.04 -7.10
N VAL A 75 2.83 -2.48 -6.23
CA VAL A 75 2.89 -2.26 -4.78
C VAL A 75 4.06 -3.00 -4.17
N VAL A 76 4.24 -4.29 -4.50
CA VAL A 76 5.35 -5.11 -4.01
C VAL A 76 6.70 -4.50 -4.39
N GLU A 77 6.87 -4.11 -5.65
CA GLU A 77 8.10 -3.45 -6.13
C GLU A 77 8.30 -2.09 -5.44
N THR A 78 7.28 -1.23 -5.41
CA THR A 78 7.41 0.12 -4.85
C THR A 78 7.69 0.09 -3.34
N VAL A 79 7.05 -0.82 -2.60
CA VAL A 79 7.31 -0.97 -1.16
C VAL A 79 8.72 -1.51 -0.92
N GLY A 80 9.14 -2.54 -1.68
CA GLY A 80 10.50 -3.08 -1.62
C GLY A 80 11.55 -1.99 -1.82
N ASP A 81 11.43 -1.21 -2.90
CA ASP A 81 12.34 -0.11 -3.21
C ASP A 81 12.39 0.93 -2.07
N LEU A 82 11.22 1.32 -1.53
CA LEU A 82 11.15 2.34 -0.48
C LEU A 82 11.71 1.86 0.86
N VAL A 83 11.54 0.57 1.19
CA VAL A 83 12.08 -0.04 2.42
C VAL A 83 13.59 -0.27 2.30
N ASP A 84 14.08 -0.70 1.14
CA ASP A 84 15.52 -0.87 0.91
C ASP A 84 16.26 0.47 1.08
N MET A 85 15.67 1.57 0.60
CA MET A 85 16.20 2.93 0.82
C MET A 85 16.15 3.40 2.28
N GLU A 86 15.33 2.81 3.15
CA GLU A 86 15.27 3.13 4.59
C GLU A 86 16.41 2.46 5.37
N ASN A 87 16.93 1.33 4.88
CA ASN A 87 18.10 0.66 5.45
C ASN A 87 19.43 1.35 5.11
N GLU A 88 19.41 2.40 4.29
CA GLU A 88 20.57 3.26 4.05
C GLU A 88 20.83 4.17 5.28
N PRO A 89 22.08 4.41 5.68
CA PRO A 89 22.43 5.15 6.88
C PRO A 89 22.19 6.66 6.69
N GLU A 90 20.92 7.07 6.73
CA GLU A 90 20.47 8.46 6.74
C GLU A 90 20.13 8.89 8.18
N PRO A 91 20.24 10.18 8.53
CA PRO A 91 19.86 10.67 9.85
C PRO A 91 18.36 10.49 10.06
N GLU A 92 18.00 9.50 10.87
CA GLU A 92 16.65 9.30 11.39
C GLU A 92 16.05 10.62 11.89
N ASN A 93 14.85 10.97 11.38
CA ASN A 93 14.03 12.17 11.66
C ASN A 93 14.14 13.35 10.66
N THR A 94 14.39 13.10 9.37
CA THR A 94 14.22 14.14 8.35
C THR A 94 12.75 14.33 7.94
N PRO A 95 12.37 15.50 7.39
CA PRO A 95 11.09 15.64 6.69
C PRO A 95 10.91 14.63 5.53
N GLU A 96 12.01 14.13 4.97
CA GLU A 96 12.02 13.14 3.90
C GLU A 96 11.60 11.75 4.40
N ASP A 97 12.05 11.35 5.60
CA ASP A 97 11.57 10.14 6.30
C ASP A 97 10.05 10.18 6.50
N THR A 98 9.52 11.33 6.94
CA THR A 98 8.09 11.49 7.19
C THR A 98 7.29 11.34 5.89
N ARG A 99 7.75 11.96 4.80
CA ARG A 99 7.11 11.83 3.47
C ARG A 99 7.18 10.40 2.94
N ARG A 100 8.32 9.73 3.11
CA ARG A 100 8.52 8.34 2.71
C ARG A 100 7.59 7.42 3.47
N ARG A 101 7.52 7.55 4.79
CA ARG A 101 6.59 6.81 5.65
C ARG A 101 5.13 7.02 5.24
N HIS A 102 4.73 8.27 4.98
CA HIS A 102 3.37 8.55 4.51
C HIS A 102 3.05 7.87 3.18
N ARG A 103 4.04 7.79 2.28
CA ARG A 103 3.90 7.08 1.00
C ARG A 103 3.77 5.57 1.20
N LEU A 104 4.59 4.97 2.05
CA LEU A 104 4.49 3.55 2.44
C LEU A 104 3.10 3.25 3.03
N MET A 105 2.63 4.07 3.96
CA MET A 105 1.32 3.86 4.60
C MET A 105 0.16 4.02 3.62
N THR A 106 0.28 4.86 2.59
CA THR A 106 -0.71 4.94 1.52
C THR A 106 -0.76 3.70 0.62
N LEU A 107 0.33 2.92 0.56
CA LEU A 107 0.36 1.61 -0.06
C LEU A 107 -0.01 0.48 0.92
N GLY A 108 -0.38 0.81 2.16
CA GLY A 108 -0.75 -0.14 3.20
C GLY A 108 0.44 -0.80 3.92
N HIS A 109 1.63 -0.22 3.82
CA HIS A 109 2.81 -0.62 4.58
C HIS A 109 3.12 0.41 5.69
N ASP A 110 3.09 -0.01 6.95
CA ASP A 110 3.54 0.80 8.08
C ASP A 110 4.90 0.28 8.56
N PRO A 111 6.00 1.03 8.39
CA PRO A 111 7.34 0.61 8.80
C PRO A 111 7.49 0.51 10.33
N LEU A 112 6.57 1.09 11.10
CA LEU A 112 6.58 0.96 12.57
C LEU A 112 5.82 -0.26 13.07
N LYS A 113 5.21 -1.05 12.17
CA LYS A 113 4.59 -2.31 12.54
C LYS A 113 5.61 -3.45 12.48
N PRO A 114 5.68 -4.28 13.54
CA PRO A 114 6.57 -5.43 13.60
C PRO A 114 6.14 -6.56 12.65
#